data_AF-A0A3D4I3D6-F1
#
_entry.id   AF-A0A3D4I3D6-F1
#
_cell.length_a   1.000
_cell.length_b   1.000
_cell.length_c   1.000
_cell.angle_alpha   90.00
_cell.angle_beta   90.00
_cell.angle_gamma   90.00
#
_symmetry.space_group_name_H-M   'P 1'
#
loop_
_entity.id
_entity.type
_entity.pdbx_description
1 polymer ?
#
loop_
_entity_poly.entity_id
_entity_poly.type
_entity_poly.pdbx_seq_one_letter_code
_entity_poly.pdbx_strand_id
1 'polypeptide(L)'
;MKRLIAILLCVSLLLVPVAAHADGSGNIDNGGGGMGQGTNGNIWHGDDGVRVTVVRISDNKPVSRPIDLTNCSESNVTNSFVAKSKIHYRNGSQLQINQGKYKCTKPEKKIPKIISDSGNANISVIRKYFCSKWVVKKIATTIGTTYEKLTDGKYKLLLEPVAYFYFQGYKYAMTATEAAKYDEALSGGLRRKMVSLTHQQLPLSMFLERADLGYPAY
;
A
#
# COMPACT_ATOMS: atom_id res chain seq x y z
N MET A 1 20.88 -2.30 -50.59
CA MET A 1 20.58 -0.94 -50.08
C MET A 1 19.45 -0.92 -49.03
N LYS A 2 18.25 -1.47 -49.30
CA LYS A 2 17.12 -1.47 -48.33
C LYS A 2 17.42 -2.10 -46.96
N ARG A 3 18.20 -3.19 -46.93
CA ARG A 3 18.60 -3.86 -45.67
C ARG A 3 19.60 -3.05 -44.84
N LEU A 4 20.52 -2.34 -45.49
CA LEU A 4 21.48 -1.47 -44.80
C LEU A 4 20.80 -0.24 -44.21
N ILE A 5 19.82 0.33 -44.92
CA ILE A 5 19.00 1.44 -44.43
C ILE A 5 18.19 1.00 -43.20
N ALA A 6 17.60 -0.19 -43.21
CA ALA A 6 16.86 -0.73 -42.07
C ALA A 6 17.76 -0.92 -40.83
N ILE A 7 18.98 -1.44 -41.01
CA ILE A 7 19.94 -1.62 -39.92
C ILE A 7 20.39 -0.26 -39.37
N LEU A 8 20.66 0.71 -40.25
CA LEU A 8 21.03 2.07 -39.84
C LEU A 8 19.91 2.76 -39.03
N LEU A 9 18.64 2.56 -39.43
CA LEU A 9 17.47 3.04 -38.70
C LEU A 9 17.34 2.37 -37.32
N CYS A 10 17.53 1.05 -37.23
CA CYS A 10 17.49 0.34 -35.95
C CYS A 10 18.59 0.79 -34.98
N VAL A 11 19.80 1.04 -35.48
CA VAL A 11 20.91 1.54 -34.66
C VAL A 11 20.67 2.98 -34.21
N SER A 12 20.07 3.82 -35.06
CA SER A 12 19.74 5.21 -34.71
C SER A 12 18.71 5.33 -33.58
N LEU A 13 17.77 4.37 -33.48
CA LEU A 13 16.78 4.29 -32.41
C LEU A 13 17.39 3.93 -31.04
N LEU A 14 18.55 3.26 -31.02
CA LEU A 14 19.25 2.87 -29.79
C LEU A 14 20.15 3.97 -29.22
N LEU A 15 20.44 5.01 -30.01
CA LEU A 15 21.34 6.11 -29.65
C LEU A 15 20.62 7.33 -29.07
N VAL A 16 19.29 7.28 -28.93
CA VAL A 16 18.52 8.36 -28.30
C VAL A 16 18.39 8.05 -26.80
N PRO A 17 19.11 8.76 -25.90
CA PRO A 17 18.85 8.66 -24.48
C PRO A 17 17.46 9.26 -24.21
N VAL A 18 16.47 8.41 -24.01
CA VAL A 18 15.17 8.84 -23.49
C VAL A 18 15.40 9.24 -22.04
N ALA A 19 15.43 10.55 -21.78
CA ALA A 19 15.33 11.07 -20.43
C ALA A 19 13.97 10.63 -19.86
N ALA A 20 13.97 9.53 -19.10
CA ALA A 20 12.82 9.11 -18.32
C ALA A 20 12.63 10.13 -17.18
N HIS A 21 11.89 11.18 -17.47
CA HIS A 21 11.31 12.00 -16.42
C HIS A 21 10.36 11.08 -15.63
N ALA A 22 10.77 10.71 -14.42
CA ALA A 22 9.94 10.01 -13.47
C ALA A 22 8.86 10.96 -12.93
N ASP A 23 7.99 11.44 -13.82
CA ASP A 23 6.73 12.05 -13.42
C ASP A 23 5.77 10.89 -13.15
N GLY A 24 5.84 10.38 -11.93
CA GLY A 24 5.04 9.24 -11.51
C GLY A 24 3.56 9.62 -11.53
N SER A 25 2.86 9.27 -12.61
CA SER A 25 1.40 9.23 -12.59
C SER A 25 1.02 8.06 -11.68
N GLY A 26 0.88 8.33 -10.38
CA GLY A 26 0.26 7.39 -9.46
C GLY A 26 -1.07 6.86 -10.03
N ASN A 27 -1.58 5.80 -9.47
CA ASN A 27 -2.79 5.18 -9.98
C ASN A 27 -3.66 4.82 -8.80
N ILE A 28 -4.00 5.82 -7.98
CA ILE A 28 -4.76 5.65 -6.75
C ILE A 28 -5.98 6.56 -6.76
N ASP A 29 -7.17 6.07 -6.38
CA ASP A 29 -8.43 6.82 -6.18
C ASP A 29 -9.09 6.48 -4.82
N ASN A 30 -10.27 7.00 -4.48
CA ASN A 30 -10.94 6.76 -3.19
C ASN A 30 -12.50 6.68 -3.25
N GLY A 31 -13.14 6.08 -2.23
CA GLY A 31 -14.62 6.00 -2.10
C GLY A 31 -15.16 6.13 -0.65
N GLY A 32 -16.49 6.32 -0.48
CA GLY A 32 -17.13 6.73 0.78
C GLY A 32 -18.10 5.74 1.46
N GLY A 33 -18.15 5.77 2.81
CA GLY A 33 -19.11 5.05 3.66
C GLY A 33 -19.14 5.60 5.10
N GLY A 34 -20.34 5.71 5.70
CA GLY A 34 -20.56 6.33 7.02
C GLY A 34 -20.25 5.43 8.23
N MET A 35 -19.91 6.04 9.37
CA MET A 35 -19.61 5.32 10.63
C MET A 35 -20.88 4.84 11.35
N GLY A 36 -20.95 3.54 11.63
CA GLY A 36 -21.77 2.98 12.70
C GLY A 36 -21.11 3.15 14.07
N GLN A 37 -21.89 3.07 15.15
CA GLN A 37 -21.38 3.22 16.51
C GLN A 37 -20.68 1.94 16.99
N GLY A 38 -19.40 2.07 17.35
CA GLY A 38 -18.62 1.03 18.02
C GLY A 38 -19.06 0.81 19.47
N THR A 39 -18.88 -0.41 19.99
CA THR A 39 -19.08 -0.76 21.41
C THR A 39 -17.74 -0.69 22.16
N ASN A 40 -17.71 -0.67 23.50
CA ASN A 40 -16.50 -0.42 24.31
C ASN A 40 -15.22 -1.20 23.95
N GLY A 41 -15.30 -2.36 23.26
CA GLY A 41 -14.14 -3.13 22.80
C GLY A 41 -13.91 -3.14 21.27
N ASN A 42 -14.77 -2.50 20.49
CA ASN A 42 -14.75 -2.50 19.02
C ASN A 42 -14.81 -1.05 18.55
N ILE A 43 -13.64 -0.41 18.38
CA ILE A 43 -13.54 1.02 18.13
C ILE A 43 -12.33 1.35 17.27
N TRP A 44 -12.48 2.35 16.41
CA TRP A 44 -11.41 2.95 15.64
C TRP A 44 -11.35 4.44 15.95
N HIS A 45 -10.18 4.94 16.31
CA HIS A 45 -9.98 6.35 16.67
C HIS A 45 -9.45 7.19 15.50
N GLY A 46 -9.61 6.69 14.28
CA GLY A 46 -9.02 7.29 13.10
C GLY A 46 -7.55 6.92 12.89
N ASP A 47 -6.88 6.20 13.79
CA ASP A 47 -5.46 5.84 13.64
C ASP A 47 -5.21 5.05 12.34
N ASP A 48 -4.31 5.56 11.50
CA ASP A 48 -4.03 4.99 10.18
C ASP A 48 -2.54 4.99 9.83
N GLY A 49 -2.23 4.24 8.78
CA GLY A 49 -0.91 4.13 8.19
C GLY A 49 -0.99 3.57 6.79
N VAL A 50 0.17 3.25 6.24
CA VAL A 50 0.29 2.68 4.91
C VAL A 50 1.41 1.66 4.87
N ARG A 51 1.07 0.48 4.39
CA ARG A 51 1.99 -0.56 4.02
C ARG A 51 2.52 -0.29 2.63
N VAL A 52 3.84 -0.20 2.53
CA VAL A 52 4.55 0.05 1.28
C VAL A 52 5.26 -1.23 0.86
N THR A 53 5.00 -1.66 -0.37
CA THR A 53 5.68 -2.79 -0.99
C THR A 53 6.33 -2.33 -2.29
N VAL A 54 7.62 -2.60 -2.47
CA VAL A 54 8.28 -2.37 -3.76
C VAL A 54 8.02 -3.55 -4.67
N VAL A 55 7.47 -3.28 -5.85
CA VAL A 55 7.06 -4.28 -6.82
C VAL A 55 7.83 -4.08 -8.12
N ARG A 56 8.41 -5.15 -8.65
CA ARG A 56 9.02 -5.15 -9.97
C ARG A 56 7.95 -5.21 -11.05
N ILE A 57 8.07 -4.37 -12.06
CA ILE A 57 7.06 -4.17 -13.10
C ILE A 57 6.97 -5.37 -14.04
N SER A 58 8.11 -5.96 -14.41
CA SER A 58 8.16 -7.01 -15.44
C SER A 58 7.35 -8.27 -15.11
N ASP A 59 7.12 -8.55 -13.83
CA ASP A 59 6.44 -9.77 -13.36
C ASP A 59 5.51 -9.54 -12.16
N ASN A 60 5.24 -8.28 -11.82
CA ASN A 60 4.44 -7.88 -10.66
C ASN A 60 4.91 -8.52 -9.34
N LYS A 61 6.20 -8.83 -9.20
CA LYS A 61 6.72 -9.52 -8.01
C LYS A 61 7.14 -8.52 -6.93
N PRO A 62 6.69 -8.69 -5.66
CA PRO A 62 7.27 -8.00 -4.53
C PRO A 62 8.77 -8.33 -4.40
N VAL A 63 9.62 -7.31 -4.34
CA VAL A 63 11.09 -7.48 -4.26
C VAL A 63 11.66 -7.18 -2.88
N SER A 64 10.81 -6.80 -1.93
CA SER A 64 11.15 -6.59 -0.54
C SER A 64 10.03 -7.10 0.36
N ARG A 65 10.34 -7.31 1.64
CA ARG A 65 9.29 -7.38 2.66
C ARG A 65 8.56 -6.03 2.70
N PRO A 66 7.22 -6.02 2.85
CA PRO A 66 6.49 -4.78 3.04
C PRO A 66 6.93 -4.06 4.33
N ILE A 67 6.84 -2.73 4.32
CA ILE A 67 7.12 -1.89 5.48
C ILE A 67 5.89 -1.05 5.81
N ASP A 68 5.57 -0.92 7.09
CA ASP A 68 4.43 -0.12 7.54
C ASP A 68 4.91 1.24 8.02
N LEU A 69 4.31 2.30 7.48
CA LEU A 69 4.57 3.69 7.84
C LEU A 69 3.34 4.26 8.55
N THR A 70 3.53 4.98 9.66
CA THR A 70 2.42 5.65 10.38
C THR A 70 2.90 6.89 11.13
N ASN A 71 2.00 7.85 11.35
CA ASN A 71 2.23 8.99 12.24
C ASN A 71 1.96 8.65 13.71
N CYS A 72 1.22 7.56 13.98
CA CYS A 72 0.75 7.14 15.29
C CYS A 72 1.81 6.37 16.09
N SER A 73 1.59 6.24 17.40
CA SER A 73 2.44 5.43 18.28
C SER A 73 1.78 4.07 18.49
N GLU A 74 2.26 3.08 17.74
CA GLU A 74 1.62 1.75 17.64
C GLU A 74 2.37 0.66 18.43
N SER A 75 3.03 1.06 19.52
CA SER A 75 3.74 0.14 20.42
C SER A 75 2.82 -0.78 21.21
N ASN A 76 1.53 -0.43 21.32
CA ASN A 76 0.50 -1.22 21.99
C ASN A 76 -0.33 -2.10 21.04
N VAL A 77 0.03 -2.18 19.75
CA VAL A 77 -0.55 -3.18 18.84
C VAL A 77 -0.16 -4.57 19.34
N THR A 78 -1.18 -5.33 19.74
CA THR A 78 -1.02 -6.69 20.31
C THR A 78 -1.24 -7.76 19.25
N ASN A 79 -2.04 -7.46 18.22
CA ASN A 79 -2.35 -8.40 17.16
C ASN A 79 -2.02 -7.80 15.79
N SER A 80 -1.25 -8.53 15.01
CA SER A 80 -0.91 -8.19 13.63
C SER A 80 -0.63 -9.47 12.86
N PHE A 81 -0.56 -9.36 11.54
CA PHE A 81 -0.16 -10.48 10.68
C PHE A 81 1.27 -10.30 10.19
N VAL A 82 1.89 -11.41 9.77
CA VAL A 82 3.18 -11.36 9.08
C VAL A 82 3.02 -10.45 7.85
N ALA A 83 3.77 -9.34 7.85
CA ALA A 83 3.63 -8.29 6.83
C ALA A 83 3.77 -8.88 5.42
N LYS A 84 2.64 -8.93 4.73
CA LYS A 84 2.46 -9.39 3.35
C LYS A 84 1.59 -8.38 2.62
N SER A 85 1.83 -8.25 1.33
CA SER A 85 1.01 -7.42 0.44
C SER A 85 -0.11 -8.22 -0.21
N LYS A 86 -1.12 -7.54 -0.74
CA LYS A 86 -2.20 -8.16 -1.54
C LYS A 86 -1.67 -9.08 -2.64
N ILE A 87 -0.50 -8.78 -3.24
CA ILE A 87 0.13 -9.65 -4.25
C ILE A 87 0.55 -11.00 -3.65
N HIS A 88 1.12 -11.04 -2.45
CA HIS A 88 1.46 -12.29 -1.78
C HIS A 88 0.21 -13.13 -1.53
N TYR A 89 -0.86 -12.49 -1.06
CA TYR A 89 -2.14 -13.13 -0.76
C TYR A 89 -2.84 -13.65 -2.02
N ARG A 90 -2.82 -12.88 -3.12
CA ARG A 90 -3.30 -13.35 -4.44
C ARG A 90 -2.53 -14.57 -4.91
N ASN A 91 -1.23 -14.63 -4.65
CA ASN A 91 -0.37 -15.75 -5.02
C ASN A 91 -0.43 -16.91 -3.99
N GLY A 92 -1.52 -17.02 -3.22
CA GLY A 92 -1.80 -18.18 -2.36
C GLY A 92 -1.19 -18.12 -0.95
N SER A 93 -0.56 -17.01 -0.55
CA SER A 93 -0.07 -16.89 0.83
C SER A 93 -1.23 -16.96 1.82
N GLN A 94 -1.09 -17.81 2.84
CA GLN A 94 -2.02 -17.88 3.96
C GLN A 94 -1.85 -16.69 4.90
N LEU A 95 -2.95 -16.30 5.56
CA LEU A 95 -2.95 -15.34 6.66
C LEU A 95 -2.24 -15.99 7.85
N GLN A 96 -1.24 -15.31 8.41
CA GLN A 96 -0.41 -15.85 9.48
C GLN A 96 -0.23 -14.78 10.55
N ILE A 97 -0.53 -15.14 11.80
CA ILE A 97 -0.34 -14.25 12.95
C ILE A 97 1.15 -13.92 13.10
N ASN A 98 1.45 -12.65 13.34
CA ASN A 98 2.78 -12.22 13.74
C ASN A 98 3.01 -12.59 15.21
N GLN A 99 3.91 -13.54 15.45
CA GLN A 99 4.29 -13.95 16.81
C GLN A 99 5.23 -12.95 17.51
N GLY A 100 5.78 -11.99 16.77
CA GLY A 100 6.65 -10.95 17.30
C GLY A 100 5.90 -9.64 17.59
N LYS A 101 6.64 -8.65 18.09
CA LYS A 101 6.12 -7.29 18.22
C LYS A 101 5.79 -6.72 16.83
N TYR A 102 4.66 -6.03 16.72
CA TYR A 102 4.35 -5.24 15.53
C TYR A 102 5.42 -4.17 15.31
N LYS A 103 5.80 -3.95 14.05
CA LYS A 103 6.83 -2.99 13.67
C LYS A 103 6.28 -2.05 12.61
N CYS A 104 6.33 -0.76 12.91
CA CYS A 104 6.06 0.32 11.97
C CYS A 104 7.14 1.39 12.10
N THR A 105 7.32 2.18 11.06
CA THR A 105 8.26 3.30 11.04
C THR A 105 7.48 4.61 11.04
N LYS A 106 7.88 5.53 11.92
CA LYS A 106 7.39 6.90 11.90
C LYS A 106 8.31 7.76 11.03
N PRO A 107 7.87 8.22 9.85
CA PRO A 107 8.72 9.06 9.01
C PRO A 107 8.86 10.46 9.61
N GLU A 108 10.02 11.09 9.40
CA GLU A 108 10.27 12.48 9.84
C GLU A 108 9.28 13.46 9.19
N LYS A 109 8.96 13.27 7.91
CA LYS A 109 7.89 14.00 7.23
C LYS A 109 6.58 13.26 7.43
N LYS A 110 5.61 13.92 8.06
CA LYS A 110 4.29 13.34 8.34
C LYS A 110 3.63 12.80 7.06
N ILE A 111 3.10 11.60 7.15
CA ILE A 111 2.30 10.98 6.09
C ILE A 111 0.98 11.74 6.01
N PRO A 112 0.46 12.04 4.81
CA PRO A 112 -0.91 12.52 4.69
C PRO A 112 -1.91 11.50 5.24
N LYS A 113 -3.11 11.98 5.59
CA LYS A 113 -4.20 11.11 6.02
C LYS A 113 -4.55 10.12 4.90
N ILE A 114 -4.54 8.83 5.22
CA ILE A 114 -4.78 7.74 4.27
C ILE A 114 -6.23 7.27 4.34
N ILE A 115 -6.72 6.96 5.55
CA ILE A 115 -8.09 6.50 5.77
C ILE A 115 -8.88 7.65 6.38
N SER A 116 -9.86 8.19 5.69
CA SER A 116 -10.71 9.28 6.21
C SER A 116 -12.11 8.79 6.56
N ASP A 117 -12.70 9.42 7.58
CA ASP A 117 -14.03 9.07 8.09
C ASP A 117 -15.13 9.29 7.05
N SER A 118 -14.92 10.23 6.12
CA SER A 118 -15.81 10.52 4.99
C SER A 118 -15.47 9.72 3.72
N GLY A 119 -14.36 8.97 3.72
CA GLY A 119 -13.86 8.30 2.53
C GLY A 119 -13.47 9.24 1.40
N ASN A 120 -12.94 10.44 1.72
CA ASN A 120 -12.32 11.39 0.79
C ASN A 120 -10.89 11.79 1.25
N ALA A 121 -9.94 10.85 1.23
CA ALA A 121 -8.52 11.12 1.37
C ALA A 121 -8.00 11.90 0.16
N ASN A 122 -7.08 12.84 0.40
CA ASN A 122 -6.53 13.69 -0.65
C ASN A 122 -5.47 12.91 -1.45
N ILE A 123 -5.92 12.18 -2.47
CA ILE A 123 -5.10 11.36 -3.36
C ILE A 123 -3.94 12.16 -3.98
N SER A 124 -4.16 13.41 -4.37
CA SER A 124 -3.12 14.27 -4.93
C SER A 124 -1.98 14.49 -3.93
N VAL A 125 -2.31 14.71 -2.65
CA VAL A 125 -1.33 14.85 -1.59
C VAL A 125 -0.63 13.52 -1.27
N ILE A 126 -1.36 12.41 -1.23
CA ILE A 126 -0.79 11.06 -1.03
C ILE A 126 0.22 10.74 -2.14
N ARG A 127 -0.19 10.93 -3.39
CA ARG A 127 0.66 10.74 -4.59
C ARG A 127 1.89 11.62 -4.51
N LYS A 128 1.72 12.92 -4.25
CA LYS A 128 2.84 13.86 -4.10
C LYS A 128 3.81 13.42 -2.99
N TYR A 129 3.30 12.92 -1.87
CA TYR A 129 4.13 12.42 -0.78
C TYR A 129 4.96 11.21 -1.22
N PHE A 130 4.33 10.16 -1.74
CA PHE A 130 5.00 8.91 -2.11
C PHE A 130 5.84 8.99 -3.40
N CYS A 131 5.58 9.97 -4.27
CA CYS A 131 6.44 10.29 -5.42
C CYS A 131 7.59 11.25 -5.05
N SER A 132 7.63 11.78 -3.83
CA SER A 132 8.70 12.72 -3.46
C SER A 132 10.05 12.00 -3.33
N LYS A 133 11.12 12.65 -3.84
CA LYS A 133 12.50 12.15 -3.75
C LYS A 133 12.91 11.75 -2.33
N TRP A 134 12.45 12.51 -1.33
CA TRP A 134 12.76 12.22 0.07
C TRP A 134 12.14 10.90 0.53
N VAL A 135 10.85 10.67 0.24
CA VAL A 135 10.16 9.42 0.66
C VAL A 135 10.76 8.22 -0.06
N VAL A 136 11.00 8.31 -1.37
CA VAL A 136 11.61 7.21 -2.14
C VAL A 136 13.02 6.89 -1.62
N LYS A 137 13.83 7.89 -1.26
CA LYS A 137 15.14 7.67 -0.62
C LYS A 137 15.02 6.92 0.71
N LYS A 138 14.09 7.33 1.57
CA LYS A 138 13.87 6.65 2.86
C LYS A 138 13.41 5.21 2.66
N ILE A 139 12.46 4.96 1.75
CA ILE A 139 12.03 3.59 1.39
C ILE A 139 13.23 2.78 0.91
N ALA A 140 14.03 3.34 -0.01
CA ALA A 140 15.21 2.69 -0.56
C ALA A 140 16.19 2.25 0.55
N THR A 141 16.55 3.15 1.46
CA THR A 141 17.41 2.83 2.60
C THR A 141 16.79 1.74 3.48
N THR A 142 15.50 1.83 3.83
CA THR A 142 14.83 0.86 4.70
C THR A 142 14.84 -0.55 4.11
N ILE A 143 14.69 -0.69 2.80
CA ILE A 143 14.70 -2.01 2.14
C ILE A 143 16.08 -2.46 1.64
N GLY A 144 17.13 -1.68 1.92
CA GLY A 144 18.51 -2.02 1.53
C GLY A 144 18.79 -1.85 0.02
N THR A 145 18.24 -0.81 -0.61
CA THR A 145 18.49 -0.47 -2.02
C THR A 145 18.79 1.02 -2.21
N THR A 146 18.91 1.47 -3.46
CA THR A 146 19.21 2.87 -3.80
C THR A 146 18.02 3.58 -4.44
N TYR A 147 17.99 4.90 -4.32
CA TYR A 147 16.99 5.74 -4.96
C TYR A 147 17.01 5.55 -6.47
N GLU A 148 18.20 5.53 -7.05
CA GLU A 148 18.45 5.39 -8.49
C GLU A 148 17.85 4.09 -9.01
N LYS A 149 17.98 3.00 -8.24
CA LYS A 149 17.38 1.71 -8.59
C LYS A 149 15.87 1.73 -8.50
N LEU A 150 15.28 2.40 -7.51
CA LEU A 150 13.81 2.51 -7.41
C LEU A 150 13.19 3.42 -8.46
N THR A 151 13.97 4.33 -9.05
CA THR A 151 13.51 5.29 -10.07
C THR A 151 14.00 4.97 -11.48
N ASP A 152 14.56 3.79 -11.74
CA ASP A 152 15.07 3.38 -13.06
C ASP A 152 13.97 2.92 -14.04
N GLY A 153 12.69 3.05 -13.65
CA GLY A 153 11.54 2.63 -14.44
C GLY A 153 11.20 1.14 -14.34
N LYS A 154 11.89 0.34 -13.52
CA LYS A 154 11.62 -1.11 -13.37
C LYS A 154 10.80 -1.46 -12.14
N TYR A 155 10.56 -0.50 -11.26
CA TYR A 155 9.87 -0.70 -9.99
C TYR A 155 8.73 0.30 -9.79
N LYS A 156 7.72 -0.12 -9.03
CA LYS A 156 6.67 0.76 -8.52
C LYS A 156 6.39 0.50 -7.05
N LEU A 157 5.84 1.48 -6.37
CA LEU A 157 5.35 1.33 -5.00
C LEU A 157 3.90 0.86 -5.04
N LEU A 158 3.62 -0.27 -4.40
CA LEU A 158 2.28 -0.68 -4.02
C LEU A 158 2.00 -0.13 -2.63
N LEU A 159 0.96 0.70 -2.51
CA LEU A 159 0.52 1.29 -1.26
C LEU A 159 -0.77 0.61 -0.83
N GLU A 160 -0.79 0.11 0.41
CA GLU A 160 -1.97 -0.51 1.02
C GLU A 160 -2.28 0.23 2.32
N PRO A 161 -3.50 0.74 2.51
CA PRO A 161 -3.88 1.37 3.77
C PRO A 161 -3.77 0.38 4.93
N VAL A 162 -3.36 0.86 6.10
CA VAL A 162 -3.33 0.09 7.35
C VAL A 162 -4.21 0.81 8.36
N ALA A 163 -5.20 0.12 8.92
CA ALA A 163 -5.99 0.64 10.03
C ALA A 163 -5.48 0.10 11.36
N TYR A 164 -5.46 0.96 12.38
CA TYR A 164 -5.15 0.61 13.76
C TYR A 164 -6.39 0.75 14.62
N PHE A 165 -7.02 -0.36 15.01
CA PHE A 165 -8.31 -0.36 15.68
C PHE A 165 -8.36 -1.39 16.80
N TYR A 166 -9.28 -1.20 17.74
CA TYR A 166 -9.59 -2.19 18.76
C TYR A 166 -10.70 -3.11 18.26
N PHE A 167 -10.51 -4.41 18.44
CA PHE A 167 -11.51 -5.43 18.22
C PHE A 167 -11.47 -6.40 19.39
N GLN A 168 -12.62 -6.61 20.04
CA GLN A 168 -12.72 -7.39 21.27
C GLN A 168 -11.72 -6.96 22.36
N GLY A 169 -11.43 -5.66 22.46
CA GLY A 169 -10.54 -5.08 23.48
C GLY A 169 -9.05 -5.13 23.16
N TYR A 170 -8.63 -5.76 22.07
CA TYR A 170 -7.23 -5.82 21.65
C TYR A 170 -6.97 -4.89 20.46
N LYS A 171 -5.82 -4.21 20.44
CA LYS A 171 -5.42 -3.35 19.32
C LYS A 171 -4.82 -4.19 18.18
N TYR A 172 -5.38 -4.03 16.99
CA TYR A 172 -4.98 -4.68 15.75
C TYR A 172 -4.38 -3.69 14.76
N ALA A 173 -3.45 -4.18 13.93
CA ALA A 173 -3.00 -3.52 12.71
C ALA A 173 -3.31 -4.42 11.50
N MET A 174 -4.10 -3.93 10.54
CA MET A 174 -4.49 -4.72 9.35
C MET A 174 -4.58 -3.86 8.09
N THR A 175 -4.18 -4.44 6.95
CA THR A 175 -4.61 -3.95 5.64
C THR A 175 -6.02 -4.40 5.30
N ALA A 176 -6.63 -3.83 4.25
CA ALA A 176 -7.95 -4.26 3.76
C ALA A 176 -7.98 -5.77 3.42
N THR A 177 -6.92 -6.29 2.77
CA THR A 177 -6.81 -7.71 2.42
C THR A 177 -6.69 -8.60 3.65
N GLU A 178 -5.97 -8.15 4.67
CA GLU A 178 -5.85 -8.87 5.93
C GLU A 178 -7.16 -8.88 6.71
N ALA A 179 -7.86 -7.75 6.76
CA ALA A 179 -9.16 -7.64 7.40
C ALA A 179 -10.20 -8.56 6.74
N ALA A 180 -10.24 -8.61 5.39
CA ALA A 180 -11.14 -9.51 4.67
C ALA A 180 -10.84 -10.99 4.94
N LYS A 181 -9.56 -11.40 4.90
CA LYS A 181 -9.16 -12.77 5.22
C LYS A 181 -9.42 -13.15 6.68
N TYR A 182 -9.21 -12.21 7.60
CA TYR A 182 -9.50 -12.44 9.00
C TYR A 182 -11.00 -12.54 9.25
N ASP A 183 -11.82 -11.72 8.58
CA ASP A 183 -13.26 -11.82 8.65
C ASP A 183 -13.79 -13.16 8.14
N GLU A 184 -13.23 -13.68 7.04
CA GLU A 184 -13.50 -15.02 6.52
C GLU A 184 -13.20 -16.09 7.58
N ALA A 185 -12.01 -16.03 8.21
CA ALA A 185 -11.63 -16.94 9.29
C ALA A 185 -12.56 -16.85 10.51
N LEU A 186 -13.16 -15.68 10.76
CA LEU A 186 -14.13 -15.43 11.83
C LEU A 186 -15.59 -15.65 11.39
N SER A 187 -15.84 -16.18 10.19
CA SER A 187 -17.19 -16.35 9.64
C SER A 187 -18.03 -15.06 9.71
N GLY A 188 -17.45 -13.93 9.30
CA GLY A 188 -18.12 -12.62 9.30
C GLY A 188 -18.05 -11.85 10.62
N GLY A 189 -17.29 -12.36 11.61
CA GLY A 189 -17.24 -11.79 12.96
C GLY A 189 -16.65 -10.38 13.04
N LEU A 190 -15.67 -10.07 12.20
CA LEU A 190 -15.07 -8.74 12.13
C LEU A 190 -16.04 -7.76 11.49
N ARG A 191 -16.64 -8.12 10.35
CA ARG A 191 -17.63 -7.30 9.65
C ARG A 191 -18.81 -6.95 10.53
N ARG A 192 -19.34 -7.91 11.29
CA ARG A 192 -20.49 -7.66 12.21
C ARG A 192 -20.23 -6.57 13.25
N LYS A 193 -18.97 -6.30 13.60
CA LYS A 193 -18.60 -5.33 14.65
C LYS A 193 -17.90 -4.09 14.11
N MET A 194 -17.21 -4.19 12.98
CA MET A 194 -16.33 -3.17 12.42
C MET A 194 -16.63 -2.89 10.93
N VAL A 195 -17.88 -3.05 10.47
CA VAL A 195 -18.27 -2.92 9.05
C VAL A 195 -17.80 -1.61 8.42
N SER A 196 -18.07 -0.47 9.06
CA SER A 196 -17.76 0.86 8.52
C SER A 196 -16.26 1.05 8.29
N LEU A 197 -15.41 0.51 9.17
CA LEU A 197 -13.98 0.55 8.94
C LEU A 197 -13.55 -0.52 7.94
N THR A 198 -13.74 -1.79 8.29
CA THR A 198 -13.06 -2.92 7.63
C THR A 198 -13.61 -3.28 6.26
N HIS A 199 -14.87 -2.91 5.97
CA HIS A 199 -15.58 -3.26 4.74
C HIS A 199 -16.09 -2.04 3.97
N GLN A 200 -15.81 -0.83 4.45
CA GLN A 200 -16.10 0.42 3.73
C GLN A 200 -14.85 1.28 3.70
N GLN A 201 -14.52 2.01 4.76
CA GLN A 201 -13.44 3.03 4.73
C GLN A 201 -12.06 2.47 4.38
N LEU A 202 -11.66 1.35 4.98
CA LEU A 202 -10.36 0.74 4.76
C LEU A 202 -10.18 0.25 3.30
N PRO A 203 -11.07 -0.60 2.74
CA PRO A 203 -10.95 -0.99 1.34
C PRO A 203 -11.18 0.19 0.39
N LEU A 204 -12.00 1.17 0.77
CA LEU A 204 -12.29 2.30 -0.10
C LEU A 204 -11.19 3.36 -0.14
N SER A 205 -10.34 3.45 0.90
CA SER A 205 -9.35 4.51 1.09
C SER A 205 -8.32 4.68 -0.04
N MET A 206 -8.01 3.60 -0.78
CA MET A 206 -7.11 3.62 -1.94
C MET A 206 -7.51 2.54 -2.96
N PHE A 207 -8.19 2.94 -4.03
CA PHE A 207 -8.46 2.13 -5.24
C PHE A 207 -7.48 2.43 -6.35
N LEU A 208 -7.55 1.70 -7.46
CA LEU A 208 -6.79 2.03 -8.66
C LEU A 208 -7.63 2.86 -9.63
N GLU A 209 -7.11 3.97 -10.14
CA GLU A 209 -7.77 4.73 -11.23
C GLU A 209 -7.79 3.94 -12.56
N ARG A 210 -6.87 2.98 -12.71
CA ARG A 210 -6.65 2.13 -13.90
C ARG A 210 -6.25 0.72 -13.47
N ALA A 211 -6.56 -0.31 -14.26
CA ALA A 211 -6.11 -1.66 -13.94
C ALA A 211 -4.55 -1.71 -13.86
N ASP A 212 -4.01 -2.29 -12.78
CA ASP A 212 -2.56 -2.41 -12.57
C ASP A 212 -2.24 -3.58 -11.64
N LEU A 213 -1.01 -4.09 -11.71
CA LEU A 213 -0.48 -5.18 -10.89
C LEU A 213 -1.31 -6.47 -10.96
N GLY A 214 -2.16 -6.64 -11.98
CA GLY A 214 -3.12 -7.74 -12.12
C GLY A 214 -4.38 -7.58 -11.25
N TYR A 215 -4.75 -6.35 -10.92
CA TYR A 215 -6.03 -5.98 -10.30
C TYR A 215 -6.78 -5.03 -11.24
N PRO A 216 -8.09 -5.18 -11.40
CA PRO A 216 -8.90 -4.22 -12.14
C PRO A 216 -9.05 -2.91 -11.36
N ALA A 217 -9.38 -1.84 -12.08
CA ALA A 217 -9.92 -0.62 -11.49
C ALA A 217 -11.40 -0.82 -11.15
N TYR A 218 -11.88 -0.13 -10.13
CA TYR A 218 -13.27 -0.18 -9.65
C TYR A 218 -13.77 1.23 -9.39
#